data_AF-A0A6G1K3M7-F1
#
_entry.id   AF-A0A6G1K3M7-F1
#
_cell.length_a   1.000
_cell.length_b   1.000
_cell.length_c   1.000
_cell.angle_alpha   90.00
_cell.angle_beta   90.00
_cell.angle_gamma   90.00
#
_symmetry.space_group_name_H-M   'P 1'
#
loop_
_entity.id
_entity.type
_entity.pdbx_description
1 polymer ?
#
loop_
_entity_poly.entity_id
_entity_poly.type
_entity_poly.pdbx_seq_one_letter_code
_entity_poly.pdbx_strand_id
1 'polypeptide(L)'
;MQSFQKTNTITRLRSYRLPAGSDFHPTILEAALATSAAPTYFSDMAIGGSKFVDGALGANNPVAEVEEEAADLWCEDTGHLQPLVKCFISIGTGHAGIRSVSDKGMKNLIQTLQKEATETENTNQQFLGRWRNHVENDRCFRFNVEHGLENVGLAEFDQHDLIRAATSTYLKERGTKGKVRSCVENLRTKEYEPTAAFIKKLKYEKTHESQRPSQMLSRATTSEIAELITLGNSHLKVPPDRITVDNFKQARHYFTKALHYLKGDASSSLKQVSRLCHKLMETSLGLSMRARDGTERKVYANQAREYGETALNNVRRVQDQCMAAQVEFLLTCVGVWQMYLQARTGGLEPRDHPGRGDVEIEMTERLQVLARFGNLDMEAYEAQAQKYLGYVNDSSRVREWER
;
A
#
# COMPACT_ATOMS: atom_id res chain seq x y z
N MET A 1 7.05 -18.91 -37.34
CA MET A 1 7.70 -17.92 -36.44
C MET A 1 7.74 -16.59 -37.18
N GLN A 2 6.84 -15.67 -36.85
CA GLN A 2 6.87 -14.33 -37.44
C GLN A 2 8.01 -13.53 -36.80
N SER A 3 8.90 -13.05 -37.66
CA SER A 3 10.02 -12.17 -37.32
C SER A 3 9.47 -10.78 -36.98
N PHE A 4 9.45 -10.42 -35.71
CA PHE A 4 9.13 -9.05 -35.29
C PHE A 4 10.29 -8.11 -35.62
N GLN A 5 10.00 -7.09 -36.42
CA GLN A 5 10.95 -6.04 -36.78
C GLN A 5 11.21 -5.18 -35.52
N LYS A 6 12.45 -5.14 -35.04
CA LYS A 6 12.84 -4.31 -33.88
C LYS A 6 12.79 -2.84 -34.26
N THR A 7 11.70 -2.15 -33.97
CA THR A 7 11.63 -0.69 -33.98
C THR A 7 12.01 -0.18 -32.60
N ASN A 8 13.10 0.57 -32.48
CA ASN A 8 13.55 1.17 -31.21
C ASN A 8 12.75 2.45 -30.90
N THR A 9 11.42 2.32 -30.78
CA THR A 9 10.49 3.44 -30.66
C THR A 9 9.94 3.51 -29.23
N ILE A 10 10.06 4.66 -28.59
CA ILE A 10 9.48 4.92 -27.27
C ILE A 10 7.95 4.83 -27.38
N THR A 11 7.31 4.03 -26.53
CA THR A 11 5.85 3.87 -26.51
C THR A 11 5.30 4.26 -25.15
N ARG A 12 4.34 5.20 -25.12
CA ARG A 12 3.65 5.63 -23.90
C ARG A 12 2.44 4.74 -23.64
N LEU A 13 2.46 4.01 -22.52
CA LEU A 13 1.31 3.24 -22.04
C LEU A 13 0.43 4.15 -21.18
N ARG A 14 -0.87 4.22 -21.48
CA ARG A 14 -1.78 5.27 -20.95
C ARG A 14 -3.01 4.65 -20.31
N SER A 15 -3.56 5.33 -19.32
CA SER A 15 -4.87 5.00 -18.72
C SER A 15 -6.03 5.82 -19.31
N TYR A 16 -5.74 6.77 -20.20
CA TYR A 16 -6.71 7.63 -20.87
C TYR A 16 -6.70 7.40 -22.38
N ARG A 17 -7.80 7.74 -23.04
CA ARG A 17 -7.97 7.56 -24.49
C ARG A 17 -7.42 8.77 -25.24
N LEU A 18 -6.74 8.50 -26.35
CA LEU A 18 -6.37 9.52 -27.32
C LEU A 18 -7.46 9.66 -28.39
N PRO A 19 -7.69 10.87 -28.93
CA PRO A 19 -8.59 11.08 -30.06
C PRO A 19 -8.23 10.22 -31.30
N ALA A 20 -6.93 10.03 -31.55
CA ALA A 20 -6.42 9.20 -32.65
C ALA A 20 -6.45 7.68 -32.36
N GLY A 21 -6.90 7.26 -31.16
CA GLY A 21 -6.80 5.88 -30.67
C GLY A 21 -5.40 5.56 -30.14
N SER A 22 -5.32 4.66 -29.15
CA SER A 22 -4.07 3.98 -28.79
C SER A 22 -4.23 2.50 -29.13
N ASP A 23 -3.29 1.93 -29.85
CA ASP A 23 -3.38 0.52 -30.28
C ASP A 23 -3.19 -0.49 -29.13
N PHE A 24 -2.77 -0.01 -27.96
CA PHE A 24 -2.52 -0.86 -26.79
C PHE A 24 -3.49 -0.54 -25.64
N HIS A 25 -4.07 -1.60 -25.07
CA HIS A 25 -4.88 -1.55 -23.85
C HIS A 25 -4.29 -2.50 -22.81
N PRO A 26 -3.07 -2.24 -22.32
CA PRO A 26 -2.46 -3.09 -21.32
C PRO A 26 -3.21 -2.99 -19.99
N THR A 27 -3.25 -4.11 -19.27
CA THR A 27 -3.48 -4.10 -17.84
C THR A 27 -2.37 -3.33 -17.13
N ILE A 28 -2.63 -2.84 -15.91
CA ILE A 28 -1.61 -2.17 -15.09
C ILE A 28 -0.39 -3.09 -14.89
N LEU A 29 -0.61 -4.40 -14.73
CA LEU A 29 0.46 -5.37 -14.57
C LEU A 29 1.33 -5.48 -15.83
N GLU A 30 0.72 -5.59 -17.01
CA GLU A 30 1.46 -5.63 -18.27
C GLU A 30 2.25 -4.34 -18.48
N ALA A 31 1.66 -3.18 -18.19
CA ALA A 31 2.36 -1.90 -18.30
C ALA A 31 3.53 -1.77 -17.32
N ALA A 32 3.34 -2.21 -16.06
CA ALA A 32 4.38 -2.22 -15.04
C ALA A 32 5.52 -3.17 -15.41
N LEU A 33 5.21 -4.39 -15.86
CA LEU A 33 6.23 -5.33 -16.30
C LEU A 33 6.96 -4.83 -17.55
N ALA A 34 6.26 -4.25 -18.51
CA ALA A 34 6.86 -3.67 -19.72
C ALA A 34 7.86 -2.56 -19.37
N THR A 35 7.46 -1.60 -18.53
CA THR A 35 8.35 -0.49 -18.17
C THR A 35 9.52 -0.89 -17.28
N SER A 36 9.45 -2.03 -16.59
CA SER A 36 10.53 -2.54 -15.73
C SER A 36 11.34 -3.68 -16.36
N ALA A 37 11.06 -4.06 -17.61
CA ALA A 37 11.70 -5.17 -18.30
C ALA A 37 13.12 -4.81 -18.76
N ALA A 38 14.01 -4.53 -17.81
CA ALA A 38 15.38 -4.10 -18.07
C ALA A 38 16.11 -5.24 -18.82
N PRO A 39 16.68 -4.97 -20.01
CA PRO A 39 17.43 -5.96 -20.76
C PRO A 39 18.51 -6.58 -19.86
N THR A 40 18.74 -7.88 -20.00
CA THR A 40 19.65 -8.72 -19.19
C THR A 40 19.16 -9.09 -17.78
N TYR A 41 18.22 -8.35 -17.20
CA TYR A 41 17.59 -8.72 -15.92
C TYR A 41 16.28 -9.46 -16.11
N PHE A 42 15.44 -8.98 -17.03
CA PHE A 42 14.09 -9.50 -17.23
C PHE A 42 13.80 -9.77 -18.71
N SER A 43 12.82 -10.64 -18.96
CA SER A 43 12.33 -10.93 -20.31
C SER A 43 11.43 -9.81 -20.81
N ASP A 44 11.34 -9.67 -22.15
CA ASP A 44 10.41 -8.72 -22.77
C ASP A 44 8.94 -9.03 -22.41
N MET A 45 8.10 -7.99 -22.43
CA MET A 45 6.67 -8.08 -22.18
C MET A 45 5.89 -7.96 -23.48
N ALA A 46 5.04 -8.95 -23.79
CA ALA A 46 4.23 -8.94 -24.99
C ALA A 46 2.86 -8.28 -24.71
N ILE A 47 2.53 -7.20 -25.42
CA ILE A 47 1.26 -6.50 -25.33
C ILE A 47 0.74 -6.25 -26.75
N GLY A 48 -0.48 -6.69 -27.05
CA GLY A 48 -1.13 -6.41 -28.34
C GLY A 48 -0.33 -6.86 -29.57
N GLY A 49 0.46 -7.94 -29.46
CA GLY A 49 1.32 -8.43 -30.54
C GLY A 49 2.68 -7.74 -30.67
N SER A 50 2.98 -6.74 -29.83
CA SER A 50 4.26 -6.05 -29.76
C SER A 50 5.04 -6.47 -28.52
N LYS A 51 6.38 -6.43 -28.60
CA LYS A 51 7.28 -6.72 -27.48
C LYS A 51 7.85 -5.43 -26.90
N PHE A 52 7.77 -5.30 -25.59
CA PHE A 52 8.19 -4.13 -24.83
C PHE A 52 9.34 -4.48 -23.89
N VAL A 53 10.22 -3.52 -23.71
CA VAL A 53 11.36 -3.55 -22.79
C VAL A 53 11.40 -2.24 -22.02
N ASP A 54 12.23 -2.17 -20.98
CA ASP A 54 12.34 -1.02 -20.09
C ASP A 54 12.50 0.33 -20.82
N GLY A 55 11.79 1.33 -20.31
CA GLY A 55 11.87 2.72 -20.78
C GLY A 55 13.24 3.36 -20.55
N ALA A 56 14.11 2.72 -19.77
CA ALA A 56 15.51 3.11 -19.59
C ALA A 56 16.27 3.22 -20.91
N LEU A 57 15.84 2.54 -21.99
CA LEU A 57 16.43 2.62 -23.33
C LEU A 57 15.99 3.86 -24.13
N GLY A 58 16.07 5.05 -23.52
CA GLY A 58 15.84 6.33 -24.19
C GLY A 58 14.83 7.27 -23.52
N ALA A 59 14.08 6.83 -22.51
CA ALA A 59 13.10 7.64 -21.78
C ALA A 59 13.19 7.47 -20.24
N ASN A 60 14.38 7.12 -19.72
CA ASN A 60 14.60 6.88 -18.29
C ASN A 60 14.26 8.10 -17.40
N ASN A 61 14.41 9.30 -17.96
CA ASN A 61 13.84 10.53 -17.41
C ASN A 61 12.66 10.96 -18.29
N PRO A 62 11.41 10.65 -17.94
CA PRO A 62 10.27 10.83 -18.83
C PRO A 62 9.79 12.28 -18.92
N VAL A 63 10.55 13.27 -18.44
CA VAL A 63 10.15 14.69 -18.44
C VAL A 63 9.79 15.21 -19.82
N ALA A 64 10.52 14.80 -20.86
CA ALA A 64 10.23 15.17 -22.24
C ALA A 64 8.95 14.51 -22.75
N GLU A 65 8.79 13.20 -22.50
CA GLU A 65 7.60 12.44 -22.87
C GLU A 65 6.32 12.96 -22.20
N VAL A 66 6.42 13.33 -20.92
CA VAL A 66 5.31 13.90 -20.15
C VAL A 66 4.94 15.29 -20.65
N GLU A 67 5.95 16.11 -20.98
CA GLU A 67 5.73 17.46 -21.52
C GLU A 67 5.08 17.42 -22.91
N GLU A 68 5.60 16.62 -23.82
CA GLU A 68 5.04 16.49 -25.17
C GLU A 68 3.61 15.94 -25.10
N GLU A 69 3.37 14.88 -24.35
CA GLU A 69 2.04 14.29 -24.19
C GLU A 69 1.04 15.29 -23.59
N ALA A 70 1.45 16.06 -22.57
CA ALA A 70 0.57 17.07 -21.97
C ALA A 70 0.32 18.25 -22.92
N ALA A 71 1.30 18.63 -23.74
CA ALA A 71 1.12 19.64 -24.78
C ALA A 71 0.12 19.17 -25.84
N ASP A 72 0.23 17.93 -26.31
CA ASP A 72 -0.69 17.34 -27.28
C ASP A 72 -2.13 17.26 -26.73
N LEU A 73 -2.29 16.93 -25.45
CA LEU A 73 -3.60 16.75 -24.82
C LEU A 73 -4.30 18.04 -24.39
N TRP A 74 -3.54 19.02 -23.91
CA TRP A 74 -4.10 20.23 -23.27
C TRP A 74 -3.93 21.47 -24.13
N CYS A 75 -3.00 21.43 -25.09
CA CYS A 75 -2.60 22.56 -25.90
C CYS A 75 -2.53 22.19 -27.39
N GLU A 76 -3.41 21.31 -27.89
CA GLU A 76 -3.37 20.79 -29.28
C GLU A 76 -3.14 21.89 -30.34
N ASP A 77 -3.77 23.06 -30.19
CA ASP A 77 -3.65 24.18 -31.12
C ASP A 77 -2.34 24.99 -30.99
N THR A 78 -1.69 24.97 -29.82
CA THR A 78 -0.59 25.90 -29.51
C THR A 78 0.72 25.21 -29.13
N GLY A 79 0.68 23.99 -28.60
CA GLY A 79 1.81 23.33 -27.94
C GLY A 79 2.32 24.03 -26.68
N HIS A 80 1.71 25.14 -26.25
CA HIS A 80 2.22 26.00 -25.19
C HIS A 80 1.77 25.51 -23.81
N LEU A 81 2.40 24.44 -23.32
CA LEU A 81 2.06 23.81 -22.04
C LEU A 81 2.43 24.66 -20.81
N GLN A 82 3.60 25.29 -20.86
CA GLN A 82 4.24 25.94 -19.70
C GLN A 82 3.33 26.90 -18.89
N PRO A 83 2.53 27.79 -19.50
CA PRO A 83 1.64 28.68 -18.75
C PRO A 83 0.59 27.94 -17.91
N LEU A 84 0.13 26.77 -18.36
CA LEU A 84 -0.90 25.97 -17.69
C LEU A 84 -0.36 25.19 -16.49
N VAL A 85 0.94 24.89 -16.48
CA VAL A 85 1.54 24.05 -15.46
C VAL A 85 1.86 24.87 -14.21
N LYS A 86 1.03 24.74 -13.18
CA LYS A 86 1.26 25.37 -11.87
C LYS A 86 2.58 24.91 -11.24
N CYS A 87 2.80 23.60 -11.20
CA CYS A 87 3.99 22.98 -10.61
C CYS A 87 4.39 21.73 -11.41
N PHE A 88 5.66 21.62 -11.79
CA PHE A 88 6.26 20.43 -12.38
C PHE A 88 7.25 19.83 -11.38
N ILE A 89 7.15 18.53 -11.10
CA ILE A 89 8.07 17.84 -10.20
C ILE A 89 8.67 16.64 -10.91
N SER A 90 9.99 16.60 -10.99
CA SER A 90 10.76 15.46 -11.48
C SER A 90 11.53 14.83 -10.32
N ILE A 91 11.45 13.51 -10.18
CA ILE A 91 12.11 12.75 -9.11
C ILE A 91 13.09 11.77 -9.75
N GLY A 92 14.34 11.80 -9.31
CA GLY A 92 15.39 10.90 -9.74
C GLY A 92 15.62 9.76 -8.74
N THR A 93 16.27 8.70 -9.21
CA THR A 93 16.61 7.49 -8.44
C THR A 93 18.02 7.52 -7.85
N GLY A 94 18.70 8.67 -7.90
CA GLY A 94 20.06 8.85 -7.42
C GLY A 94 21.07 9.07 -8.54
N HIS A 95 22.19 9.72 -8.21
CA HIS A 95 23.33 9.88 -9.10
C HIS A 95 24.30 8.71 -8.96
N ALA A 96 24.69 8.09 -10.08
CA ALA A 96 25.56 6.90 -10.09
C ALA A 96 27.05 7.21 -9.84
N GLY A 97 27.44 8.49 -9.78
CA GLY A 97 28.82 8.93 -9.63
C GLY A 97 29.71 8.69 -10.86
N ILE A 98 30.93 9.22 -10.85
CA ILE A 98 31.95 8.96 -11.87
C ILE A 98 32.71 7.67 -11.48
N ARG A 99 32.41 6.55 -12.12
CA ARG A 99 33.17 5.29 -11.89
C ARG A 99 34.34 5.16 -12.87
N SER A 100 35.52 4.79 -12.38
CA SER A 100 36.61 4.27 -13.21
C SER A 100 36.39 2.78 -13.49
N VAL A 101 36.54 2.37 -14.75
CA VAL A 101 36.20 1.02 -15.21
C VAL A 101 37.36 0.07 -14.90
N SER A 102 37.22 -0.78 -13.89
CA SER A 102 38.06 -1.97 -13.72
C SER A 102 37.24 -3.20 -13.32
N ASP A 103 36.59 -3.86 -14.29
CA ASP A 103 36.74 -5.31 -14.47
C ASP A 103 36.15 -5.79 -15.81
N LYS A 104 36.65 -6.90 -16.36
CA LYS A 104 36.44 -7.31 -17.78
C LYS A 104 35.15 -8.11 -18.08
N GLY A 105 34.33 -8.48 -17.09
CA GLY A 105 33.18 -9.38 -17.29
C GLY A 105 31.81 -8.73 -17.51
N MET A 106 31.57 -7.51 -16.99
CA MET A 106 30.24 -6.83 -17.00
C MET A 106 30.27 -5.44 -17.64
N LYS A 107 31.33 -5.13 -18.39
CA LYS A 107 31.57 -3.78 -18.93
C LYS A 107 30.40 -3.23 -19.73
N ASN A 108 29.77 -4.04 -20.57
CA ASN A 108 28.76 -3.54 -21.50
C ASN A 108 27.46 -3.11 -20.79
N LEU A 109 26.99 -3.87 -19.79
CA LEU A 109 25.76 -3.53 -19.04
C LEU A 109 25.99 -2.33 -18.10
N ILE A 110 27.13 -2.30 -17.41
CA ILE A 110 27.49 -1.17 -16.54
C ILE A 110 27.71 0.08 -17.39
N GLN A 111 28.33 -0.03 -18.57
CA GLN A 111 28.47 1.09 -19.51
C GLN A 111 27.13 1.56 -20.08
N THR A 112 26.21 0.65 -20.41
CA THR A 112 24.85 1.03 -20.83
C THR A 112 24.13 1.73 -19.69
N LEU A 113 24.09 1.16 -18.48
CA LEU A 113 23.42 1.78 -17.34
C LEU A 113 24.05 3.13 -16.93
N GLN A 114 25.38 3.26 -17.02
CA GLN A 114 26.07 4.53 -16.81
C GLN A 114 25.76 5.54 -17.91
N LYS A 115 25.71 5.09 -19.17
CA LYS A 115 25.33 5.92 -20.31
C LYS A 115 23.89 6.41 -20.15
N GLU A 116 22.95 5.54 -19.78
CA GLU A 116 21.55 5.89 -19.54
C GLU A 116 21.40 6.80 -18.31
N ALA A 117 22.13 6.57 -17.22
CA ALA A 117 22.16 7.47 -16.06
C ALA A 117 22.73 8.86 -16.41
N THR A 118 23.73 8.90 -17.29
CA THR A 118 24.32 10.15 -17.81
C THR A 118 23.34 10.86 -18.74
N GLU A 119 22.66 10.12 -19.62
CA GLU A 119 21.60 10.64 -20.50
C GLU A 119 20.41 11.18 -19.69
N THR A 120 20.04 10.52 -18.58
CA THR A 120 19.01 10.98 -17.63
C THR A 120 19.31 12.38 -17.08
N GLU A 121 20.56 12.65 -16.71
CA GLU A 121 20.97 13.96 -16.17
C GLU A 121 21.10 15.02 -17.28
N ASN A 122 21.61 14.65 -18.46
CA ASN A 122 21.62 15.56 -19.61
C ASN A 122 20.20 15.99 -20.01
N THR A 123 19.26 15.04 -20.07
CA THR A 123 17.83 15.30 -20.31
C THR A 123 17.26 16.22 -19.23
N ASN A 124 17.64 16.02 -17.97
CA ASN A 124 17.23 16.90 -16.88
C ASN A 124 17.78 18.33 -17.06
N GLN A 125 19.06 18.51 -17.38
CA GLN A 125 19.65 19.84 -17.59
C GLN A 125 19.00 20.58 -18.76
N GLN A 126 18.74 19.89 -19.88
CA GLN A 126 18.02 20.47 -21.02
C GLN A 126 16.58 20.86 -20.64
N PHE A 127 15.87 19.99 -19.93
CA PHE A 127 14.53 20.25 -19.42
C PHE A 127 14.50 21.48 -18.49
N LEU A 128 15.37 21.54 -17.48
CA LEU A 128 15.47 22.68 -16.56
C LEU A 128 15.85 23.97 -17.29
N GLY A 129 16.68 23.88 -18.34
CA GLY A 129 16.98 25.02 -19.22
C GLY A 129 15.74 25.56 -19.95
N ARG A 130 14.89 24.67 -20.49
CA ARG A 130 13.63 25.04 -21.14
C ARG A 130 12.59 25.57 -20.14
N TRP A 131 12.57 25.02 -18.93
CA TRP A 131 11.66 25.39 -17.84
C TRP A 131 12.26 26.40 -16.87
N ARG A 132 13.31 27.15 -17.27
CA ARG A 132 14.08 28.03 -16.37
C ARG A 132 13.20 29.03 -15.62
N ASN A 133 12.24 29.65 -16.29
CA ASN A 133 11.30 30.59 -15.65
C ASN A 133 10.54 29.91 -14.49
N HIS A 134 10.08 28.67 -14.68
CA HIS A 134 9.40 27.92 -13.64
C HIS A 134 10.34 27.50 -12.52
N VAL A 135 11.60 27.18 -12.82
CA VAL A 135 12.61 26.88 -11.81
C VAL A 135 12.88 28.12 -10.96
N GLU A 136 13.10 29.27 -11.58
CA GLU A 136 13.38 30.55 -10.91
C GLU A 136 12.20 31.05 -10.05
N ASN A 137 10.98 30.66 -10.40
CA ASN A 137 9.76 31.02 -9.67
C ASN A 137 9.22 29.91 -8.75
N ASP A 138 10.04 28.91 -8.37
CA ASP A 138 9.62 27.82 -7.47
C ASP A 138 8.34 27.09 -7.97
N ARG A 139 8.28 26.84 -9.27
CA ARG A 139 7.21 26.11 -9.99
C ARG A 139 7.72 24.87 -10.72
N CYS A 140 9.03 24.65 -10.78
CA CYS A 140 9.62 23.44 -11.32
C CYS A 140 10.71 22.93 -10.38
N PHE A 141 10.59 21.68 -9.94
CA PHE A 141 11.48 21.08 -8.95
C PHE A 141 12.05 19.76 -9.47
N ARG A 142 13.36 19.58 -9.31
CA ARG A 142 14.04 18.29 -9.44
C ARG A 142 14.54 17.85 -8.07
N PHE A 143 14.14 16.65 -7.66
CA PHE A 143 14.66 15.99 -6.46
C PHE A 143 15.45 14.76 -6.87
N ASN A 144 16.73 14.70 -6.53
CA ASN A 144 17.61 13.59 -6.86
C ASN A 144 18.68 13.47 -5.77
N VAL A 145 18.99 12.25 -5.34
CA VAL A 145 20.05 12.02 -4.35
C VAL A 145 21.40 12.14 -5.04
N GLU A 146 22.17 13.18 -4.71
CA GLU A 146 23.44 13.49 -5.40
C GLU A 146 24.60 12.58 -4.98
N HIS A 147 24.59 12.09 -3.73
CA HIS A 147 25.69 11.33 -3.15
C HIS A 147 25.22 10.16 -2.29
N GLY A 148 26.04 9.12 -2.18
CA GLY A 148 25.84 7.96 -1.31
C GLY A 148 25.16 6.76 -1.98
N LEU A 149 24.82 6.85 -3.27
CA LEU A 149 24.21 5.77 -4.07
C LEU A 149 25.12 5.30 -5.23
N GLU A 150 26.35 5.80 -5.31
CA GLU A 150 27.25 5.60 -6.45
C GLU A 150 27.63 4.14 -6.67
N ASN A 151 27.59 3.32 -5.62
CA ASN A 151 27.96 1.89 -5.66
C ASN A 151 26.76 0.94 -5.55
N VAL A 152 25.54 1.48 -5.48
CA VAL A 152 24.32 0.68 -5.48
C VAL A 152 24.03 0.27 -6.92
N GLY A 153 23.97 -1.04 -7.18
CA GLY A 153 23.58 -1.53 -8.51
C GLY A 153 22.05 -1.64 -8.63
N LEU A 154 21.59 -1.93 -9.85
CA LEU A 154 20.16 -1.96 -10.17
C LEU A 154 19.43 -3.16 -9.53
N ALA A 155 20.13 -4.27 -9.26
CA ALA A 155 19.55 -5.51 -8.73
C ALA A 155 19.80 -5.71 -7.23
N GLU A 156 20.49 -4.77 -6.57
CA GLU A 156 20.93 -4.84 -5.19
C GLU A 156 19.79 -4.50 -4.20
N PHE A 157 18.70 -5.28 -4.25
CA PHE A 157 17.50 -5.08 -3.43
C PHE A 157 17.80 -5.14 -1.92
N ASP A 158 18.83 -5.89 -1.52
CA ASP A 158 19.28 -6.01 -0.13
C ASP A 158 19.88 -4.70 0.43
N GLN A 159 20.28 -3.75 -0.44
CA GLN A 159 20.85 -2.46 -0.01
C GLN A 159 19.79 -1.40 0.32
N HIS A 160 18.52 -1.79 0.53
CA HIS A 160 17.43 -0.89 0.87
C HIS A 160 17.70 0.01 2.09
N ASP A 161 18.48 -0.47 3.08
CA ASP A 161 18.88 0.33 4.24
C ASP A 161 19.85 1.46 3.87
N LEU A 162 20.80 1.21 2.96
CA LEU A 162 21.70 2.22 2.43
C LEU A 162 20.93 3.26 1.61
N ILE A 163 20.01 2.82 0.75
CA ILE A 163 19.14 3.71 -0.03
C ILE A 163 18.34 4.63 0.91
N ARG A 164 17.76 4.06 1.96
CA ARG A 164 17.00 4.81 2.98
C ARG A 164 17.89 5.82 3.70
N ALA A 165 19.10 5.43 4.08
CA ALA A 165 20.04 6.29 4.78
C ALA A 165 20.51 7.47 3.90
N ALA A 166 20.91 7.20 2.65
CA ALA A 166 21.32 8.24 1.70
C ALA A 166 20.17 9.21 1.40
N THR A 167 18.96 8.70 1.13
CA THR A 167 17.76 9.52 0.92
C THR A 167 17.43 10.37 2.15
N SER A 168 17.54 9.79 3.35
CA SER A 168 17.29 10.53 4.59
C SER A 168 18.30 11.65 4.82
N THR A 169 19.57 11.43 4.45
CA THR A 169 20.62 12.45 4.50
C THR A 169 20.32 13.58 3.52
N TYR A 170 20.04 13.23 2.26
CA TYR A 170 19.64 14.19 1.21
C TYR A 170 18.49 15.10 1.66
N LEU A 171 17.42 14.52 2.23
CA LEU A 171 16.26 15.28 2.72
C LEU A 171 16.56 16.20 3.93
N LYS A 172 17.62 15.91 4.70
CA LYS A 172 18.05 16.73 5.85
C LYS A 172 18.95 17.89 5.46
N GLU A 173 19.54 17.88 4.26
CA GLU A 173 20.37 18.98 3.77
C GLU A 173 19.57 20.29 3.75
N ARG A 174 20.21 21.40 4.17
CA ARG A 174 19.51 22.69 4.28
C ARG A 174 18.90 23.15 2.96
N GLY A 175 19.62 22.97 1.86
CA GLY A 175 19.16 23.31 0.52
C GLY A 175 17.94 22.50 0.11
N THR A 176 18.01 21.18 0.25
CA THR A 176 16.91 20.25 -0.07
C THR A 176 15.69 20.50 0.80
N LYS A 177 15.86 20.65 2.12
CA LYS A 177 14.76 20.99 3.04
C LYS A 177 14.07 22.30 2.66
N GLY A 178 14.85 23.30 2.21
CA GLY A 178 14.34 24.56 1.68
C GLY A 178 13.50 24.34 0.42
N LYS A 179 14.06 23.65 -0.59
CA LYS A 179 13.37 23.33 -1.85
C LYS A 179 12.09 22.54 -1.64
N VAL A 180 12.10 21.51 -0.77
CA VAL A 180 10.92 20.72 -0.41
C VAL A 180 9.85 21.62 0.21
N ARG A 181 10.23 22.53 1.12
CA ARG A 181 9.29 23.48 1.71
C ARG A 181 8.69 24.40 0.63
N SER A 182 9.51 25.01 -0.23
CA SER A 182 9.02 25.86 -1.33
C SER A 182 8.05 25.12 -2.24
N CYS A 183 8.38 23.86 -2.59
CA CYS A 183 7.49 23.00 -3.36
C CYS A 183 6.15 22.75 -2.66
N VAL A 184 6.18 22.43 -1.37
CA VAL A 184 4.96 22.20 -0.57
C VAL A 184 4.12 23.47 -0.48
N GLU A 185 4.72 24.62 -0.20
CA GLU A 185 3.98 25.90 -0.16
C GLU A 185 3.42 26.26 -1.54
N ASN A 186 4.18 26.08 -2.62
CA ASN A 186 3.66 26.28 -3.97
C ASN A 186 2.42 25.42 -4.24
N LEU A 187 2.46 24.14 -3.88
CA LEU A 187 1.32 23.23 -4.04
C LEU A 187 0.13 23.61 -3.16
N ARG A 188 0.36 24.11 -1.93
CA ARG A 188 -0.70 24.59 -1.03
C ARG A 188 -1.41 25.82 -1.56
N THR A 189 -0.70 26.71 -2.26
CA THR A 189 -1.29 27.89 -2.92
C THR A 189 -2.08 27.55 -4.17
N LYS A 190 -2.24 26.27 -4.52
CA LYS A 190 -3.08 25.87 -5.64
C LYS A 190 -4.55 26.08 -5.27
N GLU A 191 -5.10 27.21 -5.70
CA GLU A 191 -6.53 27.47 -5.67
C GLU A 191 -7.22 26.68 -6.79
N TYR A 192 -8.22 25.87 -6.43
CA TYR A 192 -9.08 25.21 -7.42
C TYR A 192 -10.11 26.20 -7.95
N GLU A 193 -9.75 26.99 -8.94
CA GLU A 193 -10.71 27.50 -9.91
C GLU A 193 -10.37 26.84 -11.26
N PRO A 194 -10.89 25.63 -11.51
CA PRO A 194 -10.69 25.00 -12.81
C PRO A 194 -11.30 25.90 -13.88
N THR A 195 -10.58 26.13 -14.99
CA THR A 195 -11.07 27.04 -16.04
C THR A 195 -12.45 26.61 -16.53
N ALA A 196 -13.29 27.58 -16.93
CA ALA A 196 -14.63 27.29 -17.44
C ALA A 196 -14.61 26.25 -18.59
N ALA A 197 -13.56 26.24 -19.40
CA ALA A 197 -13.31 25.24 -20.43
C ALA A 197 -13.05 23.83 -19.85
N PHE A 198 -12.22 23.71 -18.81
CA PHE A 198 -11.96 22.44 -18.12
C PHE A 198 -13.22 21.89 -17.41
N ILE A 199 -14.01 22.77 -16.78
CA ILE A 199 -15.31 22.38 -16.19
C ILE A 199 -16.28 21.91 -17.28
N LYS A 200 -16.31 22.59 -18.44
CA LYS A 200 -17.15 22.20 -19.57
C LYS A 200 -16.76 20.83 -20.12
N LYS A 201 -15.46 20.52 -20.22
CA LYS A 201 -14.93 19.21 -20.63
C LYS A 201 -15.31 18.11 -19.63
N LEU A 202 -15.10 18.34 -18.33
CA LEU A 202 -15.49 17.39 -17.27
C LEU A 202 -17.01 17.11 -17.25
N LYS A 203 -17.84 18.13 -17.47
CA LYS A 203 -19.30 17.95 -17.56
C LYS A 203 -19.69 17.17 -18.81
N TYR A 204 -19.07 17.44 -19.94
CA TYR A 204 -19.31 16.70 -21.18
C TYR A 204 -18.98 15.20 -21.03
N GLU A 205 -17.86 14.90 -20.39
CA GLU A 205 -17.42 13.53 -20.08
C GLU A 205 -18.36 12.82 -19.08
N LYS A 206 -18.77 13.49 -17.99
CA LYS A 206 -19.75 12.96 -17.01
C LYS A 206 -21.13 12.68 -17.63
N THR A 207 -21.56 13.52 -18.57
CA THR A 207 -22.86 13.36 -19.23
C THR A 207 -22.87 12.13 -20.15
N HIS A 208 -21.72 11.77 -20.73
CA HIS A 208 -21.56 10.57 -21.57
C HIS A 208 -21.18 9.30 -20.76
N GLU A 209 -20.69 9.43 -19.53
CA GLU A 209 -20.60 8.30 -18.59
C GLU A 209 -21.97 7.81 -18.10
N SER A 210 -22.97 8.70 -18.06
CA SER A 210 -24.32 8.41 -17.56
C SER A 210 -25.16 7.49 -18.47
N GLN A 211 -24.63 7.10 -19.63
CA GLN A 211 -25.22 6.08 -20.52
C GLN A 211 -24.44 4.75 -20.52
N ARG A 212 -23.41 4.59 -19.66
CA ARG A 212 -22.76 3.30 -19.47
C ARG A 212 -23.47 2.49 -18.36
N PRO A 213 -23.70 1.18 -18.56
CA PRO A 213 -24.19 0.32 -17.50
C PRO A 213 -23.28 0.39 -16.27
N SER A 214 -23.88 0.50 -15.10
CA SER A 214 -23.28 0.76 -13.78
C SER A 214 -22.43 -0.39 -13.21
N GLN A 215 -21.58 -1.03 -14.01
CA GLN A 215 -20.78 -2.19 -13.60
C GLN A 215 -19.27 -1.92 -13.37
N MET A 216 -18.80 -0.67 -13.35
CA MET A 216 -17.36 -0.37 -13.21
C MET A 216 -17.02 0.67 -12.12
N LEU A 217 -17.68 0.60 -10.96
CA LEU A 217 -17.07 1.15 -9.74
C LEU A 217 -16.00 0.15 -9.26
N SER A 218 -14.77 0.65 -9.07
CA SER A 218 -13.49 -0.07 -9.01
C SER A 218 -13.50 -1.44 -8.31
N ARG A 219 -13.39 -2.51 -9.12
CA ARG A 219 -12.85 -3.78 -8.64
C ARG A 219 -11.37 -3.58 -8.34
N ALA A 220 -10.97 -3.64 -7.06
CA ALA A 220 -9.56 -3.77 -6.73
C ALA A 220 -9.06 -5.14 -7.22
N THR A 221 -7.87 -5.15 -7.80
CA THR A 221 -7.19 -6.38 -8.21
C THR A 221 -6.83 -7.23 -7.00
N THR A 222 -6.67 -8.54 -7.19
CA THR A 222 -6.20 -9.46 -6.13
C THR A 222 -4.88 -9.00 -5.51
N SER A 223 -4.00 -8.38 -6.31
CA SER A 223 -2.71 -7.83 -5.85
C SER A 223 -2.89 -6.62 -4.94
N GLU A 224 -3.78 -5.68 -5.28
CA GLU A 224 -4.09 -4.53 -4.41
C GLU A 224 -4.71 -4.99 -3.09
N ILE A 225 -5.57 -6.00 -3.11
CA ILE A 225 -6.13 -6.59 -1.88
C ILE A 225 -5.02 -7.25 -1.04
N ALA A 226 -4.10 -7.97 -1.67
CA ALA A 226 -2.97 -8.60 -0.99
C ALA A 226 -1.99 -7.56 -0.41
N GLU A 227 -1.74 -6.46 -1.11
CA GLU A 227 -0.93 -5.34 -0.63
C GLU A 227 -1.56 -4.67 0.59
N LEU A 228 -2.87 -4.40 0.55
CA LEU A 228 -3.60 -3.86 1.72
C LEU A 228 -3.49 -4.80 2.93
N ILE A 229 -3.63 -6.11 2.72
CA ILE A 229 -3.44 -7.09 3.80
C ILE A 229 -1.99 -7.05 4.32
N THR A 230 -1.01 -6.89 3.44
CA THR A 230 0.42 -6.81 3.79
C THR A 230 0.74 -5.56 4.60
N LEU A 231 0.21 -4.40 4.18
CA LEU A 231 0.31 -3.13 4.92
C LEU A 231 -0.36 -3.24 6.29
N GLY A 232 -1.55 -3.85 6.38
CA GLY A 232 -2.20 -4.08 7.67
C GLY A 232 -1.36 -4.96 8.61
N ASN A 233 -0.74 -6.02 8.09
CA ASN A 233 0.14 -6.89 8.87
C ASN A 233 1.43 -6.21 9.31
N SER A 234 2.01 -5.32 8.49
CA SER A 234 3.28 -4.65 8.83
C SER A 234 3.13 -3.77 10.08
N HIS A 235 1.97 -3.14 10.26
CA HIS A 235 1.67 -2.36 11.48
C HIS A 235 1.52 -3.23 12.73
N LEU A 236 1.22 -4.52 12.60
CA LEU A 236 1.11 -5.48 13.70
C LEU A 236 2.41 -6.23 13.97
N LYS A 237 3.41 -6.16 13.09
CA LYS A 237 4.72 -6.81 13.23
C LYS A 237 5.64 -6.04 14.20
N VAL A 238 5.13 -5.83 15.40
CA VAL A 238 5.79 -5.08 16.48
C VAL A 238 5.76 -5.97 17.74
N PRO A 239 6.80 -5.98 18.58
CA PRO A 239 6.79 -6.71 19.84
C PRO A 239 5.55 -6.38 20.70
N PRO A 240 4.93 -7.35 21.40
CA PRO A 240 3.68 -7.15 22.15
C PRO A 240 3.71 -6.03 23.19
N ASP A 241 4.89 -5.74 23.74
CA ASP A 241 5.18 -4.67 24.70
C ASP A 241 5.27 -3.28 24.04
N ARG A 242 5.51 -3.20 22.73
CA ARG A 242 5.71 -1.95 21.98
C ARG A 242 4.56 -1.57 21.06
N ILE A 243 3.61 -2.47 20.85
CA ILE A 243 2.49 -2.22 19.94
C ILE A 243 1.51 -1.19 20.52
N THR A 244 1.27 -0.12 19.75
CA THR A 244 0.47 1.04 20.19
C THR A 244 -0.97 1.01 19.67
N VAL A 245 -1.84 1.87 20.20
CA VAL A 245 -3.21 2.08 19.67
C VAL A 245 -3.18 2.53 18.21
N ASP A 246 -2.20 3.35 17.81
CA ASP A 246 -2.08 3.82 16.43
C ASP A 246 -1.77 2.67 15.47
N ASN A 247 -0.87 1.75 15.87
CA ASN A 247 -0.59 0.53 15.10
C ASN A 247 -1.87 -0.25 14.79
N PHE A 248 -2.73 -0.47 15.80
CA PHE A 248 -3.99 -1.16 15.58
C PHE A 248 -4.98 -0.36 14.74
N LYS A 249 -5.03 0.98 14.88
CA LYS A 249 -5.88 1.83 14.04
C LYS A 249 -5.48 1.76 12.56
N GLN A 250 -4.18 1.81 12.27
CA GLN A 250 -3.66 1.66 10.90
C GLN A 250 -3.90 0.26 10.34
N ALA A 251 -3.61 -0.79 11.12
CA ALA A 251 -3.89 -2.16 10.72
C ALA A 251 -5.37 -2.36 10.37
N ARG A 252 -6.27 -1.87 11.22
CA ARG A 252 -7.72 -1.92 10.99
C ARG A 252 -8.12 -1.15 9.73
N HIS A 253 -7.55 0.03 9.50
CA HIS A 253 -7.85 0.82 8.30
C HIS A 253 -7.59 0.01 7.02
N TYR A 254 -6.40 -0.58 6.90
CA TYR A 254 -6.03 -1.39 5.73
C TYR A 254 -6.88 -2.65 5.60
N PHE A 255 -7.13 -3.37 6.70
CA PHE A 255 -7.95 -4.58 6.66
C PHE A 255 -9.42 -4.29 6.30
N THR A 256 -10.01 -3.21 6.82
CA THR A 256 -11.38 -2.83 6.46
C THR A 256 -11.48 -2.45 4.98
N LYS A 257 -10.47 -1.76 4.43
CA LYS A 257 -10.40 -1.44 3.01
C LYS A 257 -10.30 -2.69 2.14
N ALA A 258 -9.44 -3.65 2.52
CA ALA A 258 -9.35 -4.95 1.85
C ALA A 258 -10.68 -5.74 1.92
N LEU A 259 -11.38 -5.69 3.07
CA LEU A 259 -12.65 -6.39 3.25
C LEU A 259 -13.76 -5.79 2.39
N HIS A 260 -13.76 -4.47 2.24
CA HIS A 260 -14.70 -3.77 1.37
C HIS A 260 -14.56 -4.25 -0.08
N TYR A 261 -13.33 -4.34 -0.60
CA TYR A 261 -13.09 -4.82 -1.96
C TYR A 261 -13.48 -6.30 -2.13
N LEU A 262 -13.17 -7.16 -1.15
CA LEU A 262 -13.58 -8.56 -1.20
C LEU A 262 -15.11 -8.73 -1.18
N LYS A 263 -15.83 -7.94 -0.37
CA LYS A 263 -17.30 -7.99 -0.34
C LYS A 263 -17.96 -7.45 -1.62
N GLY A 264 -17.29 -6.52 -2.30
CA GLY A 264 -17.74 -5.95 -3.57
C GLY A 264 -17.56 -6.88 -4.78
N ASP A 265 -16.80 -7.97 -4.64
CA ASP A 265 -16.60 -8.97 -5.69
C ASP A 265 -17.32 -10.28 -5.37
N ALA A 266 -18.32 -10.62 -6.18
CA ALA A 266 -19.09 -11.86 -6.06
C ALA A 266 -18.23 -13.14 -6.26
N SER A 267 -17.02 -13.01 -6.82
CA SER A 267 -16.06 -14.11 -7.00
C SER A 267 -15.12 -14.35 -5.81
N SER A 268 -15.16 -13.49 -4.79
CA SER A 268 -14.26 -13.57 -3.65
C SER A 268 -14.40 -14.87 -2.86
N SER A 269 -13.28 -15.49 -2.55
CA SER A 269 -13.26 -16.70 -1.73
C SER A 269 -13.77 -16.40 -0.32
N LEU A 270 -14.81 -17.12 0.12
CA LEU A 270 -15.29 -17.09 1.51
C LEU A 270 -14.16 -17.35 2.52
N LYS A 271 -13.15 -18.15 2.14
CA LYS A 271 -11.96 -18.41 2.96
C LYS A 271 -11.08 -17.16 3.13
N GLN A 272 -10.91 -16.36 2.08
CA GLN A 272 -10.15 -15.09 2.15
C GLN A 272 -10.89 -14.05 3.00
N VAL A 273 -12.21 -13.92 2.81
CA VAL A 273 -13.06 -13.06 3.64
C VAL A 273 -12.96 -13.46 5.10
N SER A 274 -13.02 -14.76 5.40
CA SER A 274 -12.90 -15.29 6.77
C SER A 274 -11.57 -14.95 7.42
N ARG A 275 -10.46 -15.12 6.70
CA ARG A 275 -9.11 -14.82 7.23
C ARG A 275 -8.96 -13.33 7.55
N LEU A 276 -9.55 -12.48 6.72
CA LEU A 276 -9.51 -11.04 6.95
C LEU A 276 -10.42 -10.61 8.12
N CYS A 277 -11.61 -11.20 8.23
CA CYS A 277 -12.48 -11.00 9.39
C CYS A 277 -11.81 -11.50 10.69
N HIS A 278 -11.08 -12.62 10.66
CA HIS A 278 -10.27 -13.08 11.80
C HIS A 278 -9.25 -12.01 12.22
N LYS A 279 -8.46 -11.46 11.27
CA LYS A 279 -7.51 -10.37 11.57
C LYS A 279 -8.19 -9.14 12.16
N LEU A 280 -9.35 -8.75 11.63
CA LEU A 280 -10.13 -7.61 12.11
C LEU A 280 -10.69 -7.84 13.52
N MET A 281 -11.07 -9.08 13.85
CA MET A 281 -11.47 -9.47 15.20
C MET A 281 -10.32 -9.27 16.19
N GLU A 282 -9.14 -9.84 15.92
CA GLU A 282 -7.96 -9.69 16.80
C GLU A 282 -7.53 -8.24 16.94
N THR A 283 -7.52 -7.50 15.82
CA THR A 283 -7.16 -6.07 15.79
C THR A 283 -8.13 -5.24 16.63
N SER A 284 -9.44 -5.51 16.52
CA SER A 284 -10.48 -4.79 17.27
C SER A 284 -10.44 -5.15 18.76
N LEU A 285 -10.16 -6.40 19.10
CA LEU A 285 -9.93 -6.82 20.49
C LEU A 285 -8.71 -6.09 21.08
N GLY A 286 -7.61 -6.01 20.33
CA GLY A 286 -6.41 -5.27 20.71
C GLY A 286 -6.66 -3.77 20.95
N LEU A 287 -7.51 -3.12 20.13
CA LEU A 287 -7.98 -1.76 20.35
C LEU A 287 -8.82 -1.63 21.61
N SER A 288 -9.74 -2.58 21.83
CA SER A 288 -10.60 -2.59 23.02
C SER A 288 -9.79 -2.66 24.31
N MET A 289 -8.74 -3.48 24.35
CA MET A 289 -7.91 -3.61 25.55
C MET A 289 -7.09 -2.35 25.88
N ARG A 290 -6.72 -1.58 24.85
CA ARG A 290 -5.82 -0.41 24.98
C ARG A 290 -6.54 0.94 24.97
N ALA A 291 -7.82 0.99 24.60
CA ALA A 291 -8.58 2.23 24.64
C ALA A 291 -8.71 2.74 26.09
N ARG A 292 -8.64 4.07 26.26
CA ARG A 292 -8.75 4.74 27.56
C ARG A 292 -10.21 4.94 27.98
N ASP A 293 -11.06 5.24 27.01
CA ASP A 293 -12.48 5.49 27.25
C ASP A 293 -13.27 4.16 27.32
N GLY A 294 -14.09 4.02 28.37
CA GLY A 294 -14.87 2.79 28.59
C GLY A 294 -15.92 2.51 27.51
N THR A 295 -16.45 3.56 26.85
CA THR A 295 -17.39 3.41 25.74
C THR A 295 -16.68 2.92 24.49
N GLU A 296 -15.51 3.49 24.17
CA GLU A 296 -14.65 3.02 23.08
C GLU A 296 -14.22 1.56 23.28
N ARG A 297 -13.85 1.17 24.50
CA ARG A 297 -13.55 -0.24 24.83
C ARG A 297 -14.71 -1.15 24.42
N LYS A 298 -15.95 -0.83 24.80
CA LYS A 298 -17.15 -1.61 24.47
C LYS A 298 -17.40 -1.67 22.96
N VAL A 299 -17.29 -0.53 22.25
CA VAL A 299 -17.49 -0.47 20.80
C VAL A 299 -16.53 -1.41 20.07
N TYR A 300 -15.24 -1.36 20.41
CA TYR A 300 -14.25 -2.24 19.77
C TYR A 300 -14.42 -3.71 20.13
N ALA A 301 -14.87 -4.04 21.33
CA ALA A 301 -15.18 -5.42 21.72
C ALA A 301 -16.37 -5.98 20.93
N ASN A 302 -17.42 -5.17 20.73
CA ASN A 302 -18.57 -5.56 19.92
C ASN A 302 -18.19 -5.75 18.45
N GLN A 303 -17.38 -4.84 17.88
CA GLN A 303 -16.83 -5.01 16.53
C GLN A 303 -16.00 -6.29 16.39
N ALA A 304 -15.19 -6.62 17.41
CA ALA A 304 -14.44 -7.87 17.40
C ALA A 304 -15.36 -9.10 17.30
N ARG A 305 -16.45 -9.11 18.07
CA ARG A 305 -17.47 -10.16 18.02
C ARG A 305 -18.14 -10.27 16.64
N GLU A 306 -18.59 -9.15 16.07
CA GLU A 306 -19.24 -9.13 14.74
C GLU A 306 -18.32 -9.70 13.63
N TYR A 307 -17.04 -9.34 13.66
CA TYR A 307 -16.05 -9.89 12.74
C TYR A 307 -15.82 -11.39 12.97
N GLY A 308 -15.74 -11.83 14.23
CA GLY A 308 -15.60 -13.24 14.59
C GLY A 308 -16.79 -14.09 14.12
N GLU A 309 -18.03 -13.62 14.34
CA GLU A 309 -19.24 -14.29 13.88
C GLU A 309 -19.31 -14.36 12.35
N THR A 310 -18.93 -13.29 11.66
CA THR A 310 -18.83 -13.27 10.19
C THR A 310 -17.80 -14.27 9.69
N ALA A 311 -16.63 -14.33 10.33
CA ALA A 311 -15.59 -15.31 10.00
C ALA A 311 -16.11 -16.73 10.22
N LEU A 312 -16.71 -17.02 11.38
CA LEU A 312 -17.21 -18.35 11.72
C LEU A 312 -18.28 -18.84 10.73
N ASN A 313 -19.23 -17.98 10.37
CA ASN A 313 -20.26 -18.30 9.40
C ASN A 313 -19.68 -18.67 8.03
N ASN A 314 -18.69 -17.92 7.55
CA ASN A 314 -18.04 -18.19 6.28
C ASN A 314 -17.18 -19.46 6.33
N VAL A 315 -16.44 -19.69 7.42
CA VAL A 315 -15.60 -20.87 7.62
C VAL A 315 -16.42 -22.16 7.69
N ARG A 316 -17.57 -22.13 8.39
CA ARG A 316 -18.51 -23.26 8.45
C ARG A 316 -19.06 -23.62 7.07
N ARG A 317 -19.35 -22.62 6.22
CA ARG A 317 -19.79 -22.85 4.83
C ARG A 317 -18.73 -23.51 3.96
N VAL A 318 -17.46 -23.20 4.18
CA VAL A 318 -16.34 -23.85 3.47
C VAL A 318 -15.78 -25.09 4.17
N GLN A 319 -16.43 -25.54 5.25
CA GLN A 319 -16.11 -26.75 6.01
C GLN A 319 -14.65 -26.84 6.50
N ASP A 320 -14.00 -25.70 6.76
CA ASP A 320 -12.63 -25.67 7.31
C ASP A 320 -12.70 -25.77 8.84
N GLN A 321 -12.73 -27.00 9.35
CA GLN A 321 -12.94 -27.31 10.77
C GLN A 321 -11.83 -26.75 11.67
N CYS A 322 -10.58 -26.75 11.21
CA CYS A 322 -9.45 -26.21 11.95
C CYS A 322 -9.63 -24.71 12.17
N MET A 323 -9.93 -23.97 11.09
CA MET A 323 -10.14 -22.53 11.20
C MET A 323 -11.40 -22.20 12.02
N ALA A 324 -12.44 -23.05 11.97
CA ALA A 324 -13.65 -22.86 12.77
C ALA A 324 -13.32 -22.94 14.26
N ALA A 325 -12.55 -23.96 14.68
CA ALA A 325 -12.11 -24.11 16.06
C ALA A 325 -11.26 -22.91 16.53
N GLN A 326 -10.36 -22.40 15.68
CA GLN A 326 -9.55 -21.21 16.00
C GLN A 326 -10.41 -19.96 16.20
N VAL A 327 -11.42 -19.74 15.34
CA VAL A 327 -12.33 -18.58 15.44
C VAL A 327 -13.24 -18.71 16.66
N GLU A 328 -13.76 -19.91 16.97
CA GLU A 328 -14.57 -20.15 18.16
C GLU A 328 -13.80 -19.88 19.45
N PHE A 329 -12.54 -20.34 19.54
CA PHE A 329 -11.66 -20.02 20.67
C PHE A 329 -11.49 -18.50 20.87
N LEU A 330 -11.23 -17.77 19.78
CA LEU A 330 -11.05 -16.32 19.87
C LEU A 330 -12.36 -15.59 20.19
N LEU A 331 -13.50 -16.08 19.71
CA LEU A 331 -14.82 -15.57 20.12
C LEU A 331 -15.05 -15.78 21.62
N THR A 332 -14.63 -16.91 22.18
CA THR A 332 -14.65 -17.11 23.64
C THR A 332 -13.74 -16.10 24.35
N CYS A 333 -12.53 -15.81 23.84
CA CYS A 333 -11.68 -14.73 24.38
C CYS A 333 -12.40 -13.35 24.36
N VAL A 334 -13.06 -13.01 23.25
CA VAL A 334 -13.87 -11.78 23.13
C VAL A 334 -15.01 -11.77 24.16
N GLY A 335 -15.67 -12.91 24.38
CA GLY A 335 -16.71 -13.09 25.38
C GLY A 335 -16.21 -12.84 26.81
N VAL A 336 -15.07 -13.43 27.18
CA VAL A 336 -14.40 -13.19 28.47
C VAL A 336 -14.13 -11.69 28.66
N TRP A 337 -13.60 -11.03 27.62
CA TRP A 337 -13.28 -9.61 27.69
C TRP A 337 -14.54 -8.72 27.82
N GLN A 338 -15.61 -9.04 27.10
CA GLN A 338 -16.88 -8.31 27.24
C GLN A 338 -17.49 -8.49 28.63
N MET A 339 -17.37 -9.69 29.22
CA MET A 339 -17.78 -9.93 30.60
C MET A 339 -16.98 -9.08 31.58
N TYR A 340 -15.65 -9.02 31.42
CA TYR A 340 -14.80 -8.13 32.21
C TYR A 340 -15.25 -6.67 32.12
N LEU A 341 -15.49 -6.17 30.89
CA LEU A 341 -15.98 -4.81 30.68
C LEU A 341 -17.36 -4.58 31.32
N GLN A 342 -18.27 -5.55 31.21
CA GLN A 342 -19.60 -5.48 31.81
C GLN A 342 -19.53 -5.39 33.32
N ALA A 343 -18.78 -6.30 33.97
CA ALA A 343 -18.58 -6.30 35.41
C ALA A 343 -18.00 -4.96 35.90
N ARG A 344 -16.93 -4.48 35.27
CA ARG A 344 -16.30 -3.19 35.59
C ARG A 344 -17.26 -2.01 35.46
N THR A 345 -18.07 -1.96 34.40
CA THR A 345 -19.05 -0.86 34.24
C THR A 345 -20.26 -0.98 35.16
N GLY A 346 -20.58 -2.19 35.64
CA GLY A 346 -21.65 -2.44 36.59
C GLY A 346 -21.24 -2.32 38.06
N GLY A 347 -19.97 -2.00 38.35
CA GLY A 347 -19.44 -1.94 39.72
C GLY A 347 -19.28 -3.30 40.40
N LEU A 348 -19.29 -4.39 39.62
CA LEU A 348 -19.10 -5.76 40.09
C LEU A 348 -17.64 -6.19 39.90
N GLU A 349 -17.08 -6.93 40.84
CA GLU A 349 -15.79 -7.59 40.62
C GLU A 349 -15.95 -8.70 39.57
N PRO A 350 -15.07 -8.79 38.55
CA PRO A 350 -15.18 -9.79 37.49
C PRO A 350 -15.30 -11.24 37.99
N ARG A 351 -14.71 -11.55 39.14
CA ARG A 351 -14.75 -12.87 39.79
C ARG A 351 -16.14 -13.32 40.25
N ASP A 352 -17.02 -12.34 40.49
CA ASP A 352 -18.38 -12.52 41.00
C ASP A 352 -19.42 -12.44 39.88
N HIS A 353 -18.98 -12.32 38.61
CA HIS A 353 -19.90 -12.26 37.48
C HIS A 353 -20.63 -13.61 37.30
N PRO A 354 -21.97 -13.64 37.18
CA PRO A 354 -22.74 -14.88 37.17
C PRO A 354 -22.38 -15.82 36.02
N GLY A 355 -21.99 -15.28 34.86
CA GLY A 355 -21.55 -16.06 33.70
C GLY A 355 -20.09 -16.54 33.74
N ARG A 356 -19.35 -16.32 34.82
CA ARG A 356 -17.92 -16.68 34.91
C ARG A 356 -17.69 -18.17 34.71
N GLY A 357 -18.44 -19.02 35.42
CA GLY A 357 -18.29 -20.47 35.36
C GLY A 357 -18.54 -21.02 33.95
N ASP A 358 -19.56 -20.50 33.26
CA ASP A 358 -19.89 -20.92 31.89
C ASP A 358 -18.74 -20.64 30.92
N VAL A 359 -18.07 -19.49 31.07
CA VAL A 359 -16.95 -19.10 30.20
C VAL A 359 -15.66 -19.87 30.52
N GLU A 360 -15.42 -20.24 31.78
CA GLU A 360 -14.31 -21.14 32.14
C GLU A 360 -14.49 -22.53 31.52
N ILE A 361 -15.71 -23.07 31.58
CA ILE A 361 -16.07 -24.35 30.96
C ILE A 361 -15.90 -24.24 29.43
N GLU A 362 -16.50 -23.23 28.81
CA GLU A 362 -16.43 -23.05 27.37
C GLU A 362 -14.98 -22.89 26.88
N MET A 363 -14.15 -22.11 27.58
CA MET A 363 -12.73 -21.97 27.23
C MET A 363 -11.98 -23.32 27.26
N THR A 364 -12.27 -24.14 28.26
CA THR A 364 -11.68 -25.48 28.40
C THR A 364 -12.11 -26.38 27.24
N GLU A 365 -13.39 -26.36 26.87
CA GLU A 365 -13.91 -27.11 25.73
C GLU A 365 -13.26 -26.67 24.42
N ARG A 366 -13.10 -25.35 24.19
CA ARG A 366 -12.44 -24.84 22.98
C ARG A 366 -10.99 -25.29 22.87
N LEU A 367 -10.23 -25.27 23.97
CA LEU A 367 -8.85 -25.78 23.99
C LEU A 367 -8.80 -27.28 23.66
N GLN A 368 -9.70 -28.09 24.21
CA GLN A 368 -9.78 -29.52 23.90
C GLN A 368 -10.08 -29.78 22.42
N VAL A 369 -10.92 -28.95 21.79
CA VAL A 369 -11.19 -29.04 20.34
C VAL A 369 -9.96 -28.67 19.53
N LEU A 370 -9.26 -27.58 19.90
CA LEU A 370 -8.04 -27.15 19.23
C LEU A 370 -6.93 -28.20 19.30
N ALA A 371 -6.78 -28.88 20.43
CA ALA A 371 -5.76 -29.92 20.65
C ALA A 371 -5.89 -31.12 19.70
N ARG A 372 -7.04 -31.29 19.03
CA ARG A 372 -7.24 -32.35 18.01
C ARG A 372 -6.50 -32.05 16.72
N PHE A 373 -6.02 -30.82 16.51
CA PHE A 373 -5.30 -30.39 15.31
C PHE A 373 -3.80 -30.31 15.58
N GLY A 374 -3.04 -31.31 15.13
CA GLY A 374 -1.60 -31.42 15.41
C GLY A 374 -0.69 -30.36 14.77
N ASN A 375 -1.24 -29.47 13.94
CA ASN A 375 -0.52 -28.37 13.29
C ASN A 375 -0.66 -27.03 14.02
N LEU A 376 -1.34 -27.01 15.17
CA LEU A 376 -1.54 -25.80 15.97
C LEU A 376 -0.51 -25.72 17.11
N ASP A 377 -0.05 -24.50 17.37
CA ASP A 377 0.78 -24.19 18.53
C ASP A 377 -0.11 -24.08 19.78
N MET A 378 -0.30 -25.21 20.47
CA MET A 378 -1.14 -25.27 21.65
C MET A 378 -0.60 -24.45 22.82
N GLU A 379 0.71 -24.26 22.93
CA GLU A 379 1.33 -23.45 23.99
C GLU A 379 0.86 -21.99 23.88
N ALA A 380 0.82 -21.45 22.67
CA ALA A 380 0.30 -20.11 22.41
C ALA A 380 -1.19 -19.97 22.76
N TYR A 381 -2.02 -20.98 22.44
CA TYR A 381 -3.45 -20.97 22.75
C TYR A 381 -3.72 -21.09 24.25
N GLU A 382 -2.98 -21.94 24.96
CA GLU A 382 -3.08 -22.11 26.42
C GLU A 382 -2.64 -20.84 27.15
N ALA A 383 -1.52 -20.23 26.74
CA ALA A 383 -1.05 -18.96 27.29
C ALA A 383 -2.08 -17.83 27.08
N GLN A 384 -2.70 -17.78 25.90
CA GLN A 384 -3.76 -16.82 25.61
C GLN A 384 -5.00 -17.08 26.49
N ALA A 385 -5.44 -18.34 26.62
CA ALA A 385 -6.57 -18.70 27.47
C ALA A 385 -6.34 -18.29 28.93
N GLN A 386 -5.16 -18.60 29.49
CA GLN A 386 -4.77 -18.20 30.83
C GLN A 386 -4.80 -16.68 31.02
N LYS A 387 -4.31 -15.93 30.03
CA LYS A 387 -4.37 -14.46 30.04
C LYS A 387 -5.81 -13.96 30.12
N TYR A 388 -6.72 -14.50 29.31
CA TYR A 388 -8.11 -14.04 29.29
C TYR A 388 -8.85 -14.43 30.57
N LEU A 389 -8.72 -15.69 31.00
CA LEU A 389 -9.32 -16.14 32.26
C LEU A 389 -8.77 -15.35 33.46
N GLY A 390 -7.53 -14.88 33.40
CA GLY A 390 -6.96 -13.96 34.38
C GLY A 390 -7.79 -12.69 34.61
N TYR A 391 -8.44 -12.13 33.58
CA TYR A 391 -9.29 -10.94 33.73
C TYR A 391 -10.54 -11.18 34.57
N VAL A 392 -11.04 -12.42 34.59
CA VAL A 392 -12.23 -12.80 35.36
C VAL A 392 -11.89 -13.51 36.67
N ASN A 393 -10.66 -14.04 36.82
CA ASN A 393 -10.27 -14.82 38.00
C ASN A 393 -9.39 -14.06 39.00
N ASP A 394 -8.51 -13.17 38.56
CA ASP A 394 -7.59 -12.45 39.43
C ASP A 394 -7.46 -10.96 39.02
N SER A 395 -8.35 -10.13 39.55
CA SER A 395 -8.38 -8.69 39.31
C SER A 395 -7.21 -7.92 39.94
N SER A 396 -6.34 -8.58 40.74
CA SER A 396 -5.22 -7.93 41.42
C SER A 396 -4.02 -7.66 40.50
N ARG A 397 -3.71 -8.57 39.57
CA ARG A 397 -2.60 -8.46 38.60
C ARG A 397 -2.86 -7.50 37.43
N VAL A 398 -4.13 -7.22 37.11
CA VAL A 398 -4.52 -6.38 35.96
C VAL A 398 -4.25 -4.88 36.22
N ARG A 399 -4.18 -4.46 37.49
CA ARG A 399 -3.94 -3.07 37.90
C ARG A 399 -2.56 -2.51 37.52
N GLU A 400 -1.59 -3.37 37.18
CA GLU A 400 -0.27 -2.94 36.69
C GLU A 400 -0.27 -2.62 35.19
N TRP A 401 -1.23 -3.15 34.41
CA TRP A 401 -1.29 -2.99 32.95
C TRP A 401 -2.20 -1.84 32.51
N GLU A 402 -2.99 -1.29 33.45
CA GLU A 402 -3.90 -0.17 33.23
C GLU A 402 -3.31 1.20 33.64
N ARG A 403 -2.04 1.25 34.09
CA ARG A 403 -1.32 2.49 34.42
C ARG A 403 -0.49 3.04 33.26
#